data_AF-A0A523UY25-F1
#
_entry.id   AF-A0A523UY25-F1
#
_cell.length_a   1.000
_cell.length_b   1.000
_cell.length_c   1.000
_cell.angle_alpha   90.00
_cell.angle_beta   90.00
_cell.angle_gamma   90.00
#
_symmetry.space_group_name_H-M   'P 1'
#
loop_
_entity.id
_entity.type
_entity.pdbx_description
1 polymer ?
#
loop_
_entity_poly.entity_id
_entity_poly.type
_entity_poly.pdbx_seq_one_letter_code
_entity_poly.pdbx_strand_id
1 'polypeptide(L)'
;MKKETKRTLVKRGKIRSVSKEMEEKFEDQISSPERIGDVLHLIHKEETDVVHEEIGEVKTSSSLSLDTNDGIGRYLQEIGRTPLLSPHEEKDYGRKIRQNKRILRGKILEVAELAEKNAHFLSLTRSQGISEEDLRGIAKKFKKVKKLTNFVISLTEEKSRNLEPPEDMKKFLKLREETKQINYSYEKYRDKMIKANLRLVVSFAKKYTGRGVPFLDLIQEGNIGLSRAVDKFDYRKGNRFSTYASWW
;
A
#
# COMPACT_ATOMS: atom_id res chain seq x y z
N MET A 1 -25.45 -18.99 -46.57
CA MET A 1 -25.66 -17.52 -46.50
C MET A 1 -25.06 -17.00 -45.21
N LYS A 2 -24.01 -16.16 -45.32
CA LYS A 2 -23.33 -15.48 -44.21
C LYS A 2 -24.22 -14.33 -43.71
N LYS A 3 -24.33 -14.10 -42.40
CA LYS A 3 -24.82 -12.83 -41.85
C LYS A 3 -23.74 -12.17 -41.01
N GLU A 4 -23.53 -10.91 -41.32
CA GLU A 4 -22.37 -10.07 -41.01
C GLU A 4 -22.37 -9.51 -39.59
N THR A 5 -21.19 -9.60 -38.99
CA THR A 5 -20.45 -8.58 -38.24
C THR A 5 -21.12 -7.20 -38.08
N LYS A 6 -21.43 -6.82 -36.83
CA LYS A 6 -21.38 -5.41 -36.38
C LYS A 6 -20.36 -5.27 -35.25
N ARG A 7 -19.12 -4.96 -35.65
CA ARG A 7 -18.08 -4.39 -34.79
C ARG A 7 -18.35 -2.89 -34.67
N THR A 8 -18.78 -2.44 -33.51
CA THR A 8 -18.87 -1.01 -33.20
C THR A 8 -17.48 -0.49 -32.86
N LEU A 9 -16.84 0.21 -33.80
CA LEU A 9 -15.61 0.95 -33.58
C LEU A 9 -15.88 2.15 -32.67
N VAL A 10 -15.46 2.07 -31.40
CA VAL A 10 -15.34 3.26 -30.54
C VAL A 10 -13.98 3.91 -30.83
N LYS A 11 -14.04 5.14 -31.35
CA LYS A 11 -12.92 6.00 -31.73
C LYS A 11 -11.87 6.11 -30.62
N ARG A 12 -10.70 5.50 -30.83
CA ARG A 12 -9.52 5.50 -29.94
C ARG A 12 -8.68 6.80 -29.97
N GLY A 13 -9.27 7.94 -30.37
CA GLY A 13 -8.53 9.15 -30.74
C GLY A 13 -8.53 10.32 -29.74
N LYS A 14 -9.32 10.30 -28.66
CA LYS A 14 -9.52 11.48 -27.79
C LYS A 14 -9.12 11.31 -26.32
N ILE A 15 -8.82 10.09 -25.87
CA ILE A 15 -8.51 9.78 -24.47
C ILE A 15 -7.06 10.17 -24.12
N ARG A 16 -6.14 10.12 -25.10
CA ARG A 16 -4.70 10.33 -24.86
C ARG A 16 -4.32 11.80 -24.61
N SER A 17 -5.08 12.76 -25.14
CA SER A 17 -4.81 14.20 -24.97
C SER A 17 -5.26 14.71 -23.60
N VAL A 18 -6.43 14.26 -23.13
CA VAL A 18 -7.00 14.63 -21.82
C VAL A 18 -6.13 14.09 -20.67
N SER A 19 -5.54 12.90 -20.84
CA SER A 19 -4.58 12.37 -19.87
C SER A 19 -3.30 13.18 -19.80
N LYS A 20 -2.79 13.71 -20.93
CA LYS A 20 -1.53 14.45 -20.97
C LYS A 20 -1.65 15.86 -20.36
N GLU A 21 -2.77 16.55 -20.62
CA GLU A 21 -3.08 17.84 -19.98
C GLU A 21 -3.36 17.71 -18.47
N MET A 22 -3.97 16.60 -18.05
CA MET A 22 -4.07 16.28 -16.63
C MET A 22 -2.68 15.98 -16.06
N GLU A 23 -1.86 15.16 -16.71
CA GLU A 23 -0.50 14.81 -16.29
C GLU A 23 0.39 16.04 -16.08
N GLU A 24 0.41 17.00 -17.01
CA GLU A 24 1.18 18.26 -16.85
C GLU A 24 0.64 19.12 -15.70
N LYS A 25 -0.68 19.27 -15.58
CA LYS A 25 -1.28 20.00 -14.45
C LYS A 25 -1.06 19.31 -13.10
N PHE A 26 -0.92 17.98 -13.07
CA PHE A 26 -0.71 17.22 -11.83
C PHE A 26 0.76 17.24 -11.40
N GLU A 27 1.72 17.13 -12.31
CA GLU A 27 3.15 17.21 -11.98
C GLU A 27 3.54 18.59 -11.43
N ASP A 28 3.01 19.68 -12.02
CA ASP A 28 3.19 21.04 -11.51
C ASP A 28 2.58 21.25 -10.11
N GLN A 29 1.49 20.54 -9.80
CA GLN A 29 0.81 20.69 -8.51
C GLN A 29 1.45 19.89 -7.36
N ILE A 30 2.20 18.84 -7.69
CA ILE A 30 2.83 17.95 -6.72
C ILE A 30 4.22 18.46 -6.33
N SER A 31 4.89 19.26 -7.18
CA SER A 31 6.33 19.55 -7.06
C SER A 31 6.72 20.51 -5.93
N SER A 32 5.93 21.55 -5.62
CA SER A 32 6.41 22.65 -4.75
C SER A 32 6.24 22.39 -3.23
N PRO A 33 7.32 22.44 -2.42
CA PRO A 33 7.29 22.41 -0.95
C PRO A 33 6.52 23.57 -0.31
N GLU A 34 6.36 24.68 -1.05
CA GLU A 34 5.68 25.92 -0.63
C GLU A 34 4.20 25.70 -0.25
N ARG A 35 3.55 24.63 -0.76
CA ARG A 35 2.13 24.33 -0.51
C ARG A 35 1.85 23.59 0.80
N ILE A 36 2.88 23.25 1.57
CA ILE A 36 2.72 22.65 2.91
C ILE A 36 2.09 23.67 3.87
N GLY A 37 2.47 24.95 3.76
CA GLY A 37 1.84 26.05 4.52
C GLY A 37 0.34 26.14 4.27
N ASP A 38 -0.09 26.01 3.01
CA ASP A 38 -1.52 26.00 2.65
C ASP A 38 -2.28 24.81 3.23
N VAL A 39 -1.62 23.64 3.42
CA VAL A 39 -2.27 22.49 4.10
C VAL A 39 -2.50 22.83 5.57
N LEU A 40 -1.47 23.34 6.26
CA LEU A 40 -1.54 23.67 7.68
C LEU A 40 -2.61 24.74 7.93
N HIS A 41 -2.66 25.77 7.08
CA HIS A 41 -3.68 26.82 7.18
C HIS A 41 -5.11 26.27 7.01
N LEU A 42 -5.34 25.31 6.11
CA LEU A 42 -6.66 24.69 5.95
C LEU A 42 -7.06 23.86 7.18
N ILE A 43 -6.12 23.14 7.79
CA ILE A 43 -6.35 22.38 9.03
C ILE A 43 -6.73 23.33 10.18
N HIS A 44 -6.00 24.44 10.33
CA HIS A 44 -6.31 25.42 11.38
C HIS A 44 -7.66 26.09 11.15
N LYS A 45 -8.05 26.30 9.89
CA LYS A 45 -9.36 26.85 9.54
C LYS A 45 -10.49 25.89 9.92
N GLU A 46 -10.33 24.59 9.70
CA GLU A 46 -11.31 23.58 10.14
C GLU A 46 -11.40 23.52 11.69
N GLU A 47 -10.30 23.68 12.43
CA GLU A 47 -10.36 23.79 13.90
C GLU A 47 -11.09 25.07 14.37
N THR A 48 -10.94 26.19 13.67
CA THR A 48 -11.67 27.43 14.03
C THR A 48 -13.17 27.38 13.67
N ASP A 49 -13.54 26.71 12.59
CA ASP A 49 -14.94 26.62 12.14
C ASP A 49 -15.77 25.62 12.96
N VAL A 50 -15.14 24.70 13.71
CA VAL A 50 -15.82 23.76 14.63
C VAL A 50 -16.04 24.36 16.03
N VAL A 51 -15.35 25.45 16.39
CA VAL A 51 -15.44 26.08 17.73
C VAL A 51 -16.52 27.18 17.81
N HIS A 52 -17.27 27.43 16.73
CA HIS A 52 -18.34 28.44 16.70
C HIS A 52 -19.76 27.84 16.69
N GLU A 53 -20.05 26.90 17.59
CA GLU A 53 -21.40 26.76 18.16
C GLU A 53 -21.37 27.30 19.61
N GLU A 54 -21.92 28.49 19.76
CA GLU A 54 -22.27 29.25 20.98
C GLU A 54 -21.73 28.77 22.34
N ILE A 55 -20.69 29.44 22.87
CA ILE A 55 -20.64 29.82 24.30
C ILE A 55 -20.06 31.23 24.42
N GLY A 56 -20.77 32.09 25.14
CA GLY A 56 -20.51 33.53 25.29
C GLY A 56 -19.19 33.91 25.97
N GLU A 57 -18.89 35.20 25.85
CA GLU A 57 -17.66 35.85 26.32
C GLU A 57 -17.30 35.55 27.78
N VAL A 58 -16.10 35.00 27.99
CA VAL A 58 -15.30 35.23 29.21
C VAL A 58 -13.83 35.41 28.82
N LYS A 59 -13.30 36.61 29.07
CA LYS A 59 -11.86 36.87 29.07
C LYS A 59 -11.28 36.45 30.43
N THR A 60 -10.54 35.34 30.47
CA THR A 60 -9.50 35.09 31.47
C THR A 60 -8.40 34.22 30.89
N SER A 61 -7.16 34.61 31.21
CA SER A 61 -5.89 34.04 30.79
C SER A 61 -5.72 32.54 31.06
N SER A 62 -4.86 31.94 30.23
CA SER A 62 -4.22 30.61 30.37
C SER A 62 -5.15 29.40 30.38
N SER A 63 -5.26 28.76 29.23
CA SER A 63 -5.37 27.30 29.17
C SER A 63 -4.64 26.80 27.92
N LEU A 64 -3.88 25.73 28.11
CA LEU A 64 -3.00 25.09 27.13
C LEU A 64 -3.78 24.62 25.90
N SER A 65 -3.47 25.15 24.71
CA SER A 65 -3.77 24.47 23.45
C SER A 65 -2.56 23.61 23.05
N LEU A 66 -2.42 22.47 23.73
CA LEU A 66 -1.43 21.44 23.41
C LEU A 66 -1.83 20.65 22.14
N ASP A 67 -0.97 20.70 21.13
CA ASP A 67 -0.40 19.53 20.44
C ASP A 67 -1.24 18.59 19.53
N THR A 68 -2.35 19.02 18.91
CA THR A 68 -2.90 18.30 17.72
C THR A 68 -2.13 18.64 16.43
N ASN A 69 -1.61 19.85 16.35
CA ASN A 69 -0.93 20.43 15.20
C ASN A 69 0.43 19.77 14.88
N ASP A 70 1.05 19.24 15.93
CA ASP A 70 2.40 18.70 15.89
C ASP A 70 2.45 17.33 15.20
N GLY A 71 1.35 16.56 15.21
CA GLY A 71 1.24 15.28 14.51
C GLY A 71 1.15 15.44 12.98
N ILE A 72 0.22 16.27 12.52
CA ILE A 72 -0.03 16.47 11.08
C ILE A 72 1.11 17.27 10.45
N GLY A 73 1.61 18.31 11.13
CA GLY A 73 2.76 19.07 10.68
C GLY A 73 3.99 18.19 10.49
N ARG A 74 4.31 17.33 11.48
CA ARG A 74 5.42 16.37 11.37
C ARG A 74 5.20 15.39 10.20
N TYR A 75 3.99 14.87 10.01
CA TYR A 75 3.66 13.99 8.89
C TYR A 75 3.88 14.67 7.52
N LEU A 76 3.33 15.88 7.33
CA LEU A 76 3.48 16.65 6.09
C LEU A 76 4.95 16.99 5.81
N GLN A 77 5.70 17.29 6.85
CA GLN A 77 7.13 17.54 6.75
C GLN A 77 7.91 16.27 6.35
N GLU A 78 7.56 15.11 6.92
CA GLU A 78 8.18 13.82 6.58
C GLU A 78 7.95 13.44 5.11
N ILE A 79 6.70 13.53 4.63
CA ILE A 79 6.39 13.20 3.23
C ILE A 79 6.99 14.23 2.26
N GLY A 80 7.14 15.49 2.68
CA GLY A 80 7.78 16.55 1.90
C GLY A 80 9.28 16.32 1.70
N ARG A 81 9.96 15.70 2.68
CA ARG A 81 11.38 15.32 2.59
C ARG A 81 11.63 14.09 1.71
N THR A 82 10.61 13.27 1.47
CA THR A 82 10.76 12.07 0.65
C THR A 82 10.83 12.45 -0.84
N PRO A 83 11.90 12.08 -1.56
CA PRO A 83 12.03 12.42 -2.98
C PRO A 83 10.99 11.69 -3.84
N LEU A 84 10.54 12.36 -4.90
CA LEU A 84 9.66 11.77 -5.91
C LEU A 84 10.43 10.75 -6.75
N LEU A 85 9.74 9.70 -7.21
CA LEU A 85 10.34 8.71 -8.10
C LEU A 85 10.32 9.22 -9.54
N SER A 86 11.43 9.04 -10.23
CA SER A 86 11.47 9.16 -11.68
C SER A 86 10.67 8.05 -12.37
N PRO A 87 10.23 8.22 -13.63
CA PRO A 87 9.55 7.17 -14.38
C PRO A 87 10.35 5.86 -14.47
N HIS A 88 11.68 5.95 -14.50
CA HIS A 88 12.55 4.78 -14.52
C HIS A 88 12.52 4.04 -13.18
N GLU A 89 12.61 4.77 -12.07
CA GLU A 89 12.53 4.20 -10.73
C GLU A 89 11.15 3.59 -10.43
N GLU A 90 10.06 4.23 -10.86
CA GLU A 90 8.71 3.66 -10.76
C GLU A 90 8.64 2.28 -11.45
N LYS A 91 9.20 2.20 -12.66
CA LYS A 91 9.23 0.96 -13.45
C LYS A 91 10.07 -0.11 -12.77
N ASP A 92 11.22 0.27 -12.22
CA ASP A 92 12.13 -0.65 -11.57
C ASP A 92 11.60 -1.14 -10.22
N TYR A 93 10.98 -0.27 -9.42
CA TYR A 93 10.34 -0.67 -8.17
C TYR A 93 9.16 -1.59 -8.46
N GLY A 94 8.31 -1.25 -9.43
CA GLY A 94 7.22 -2.11 -9.89
C GLY A 94 7.71 -3.49 -10.35
N ARG A 95 8.85 -3.55 -11.07
CA ARG A 95 9.50 -4.80 -11.48
C ARG A 95 9.96 -5.62 -10.29
N LYS A 96 10.70 -5.01 -9.35
CA LYS A 96 11.23 -5.67 -8.15
C LYS A 96 10.11 -6.16 -7.24
N ILE A 97 9.08 -5.36 -7.01
CA ILE A 97 7.88 -5.75 -6.25
C ILE A 97 7.28 -7.01 -6.88
N ARG A 98 7.01 -7.00 -8.18
CA ARG A 98 6.41 -8.14 -8.87
C ARG A 98 7.30 -9.39 -8.85
N GLN A 99 8.61 -9.22 -9.03
CA GLN A 99 9.57 -10.32 -8.97
C GLN A 99 9.57 -10.96 -7.58
N ASN A 100 9.68 -10.15 -6.51
CA ASN A 100 9.62 -10.67 -5.15
C ASN A 100 8.28 -11.36 -4.87
N LYS A 101 7.14 -10.81 -5.32
CA LYS A 101 5.83 -11.50 -5.20
C LYS A 101 5.83 -12.88 -5.85
N ARG A 102 6.48 -13.02 -7.02
CA ARG A 102 6.59 -14.31 -7.73
C ARG A 102 7.46 -15.30 -6.97
N ILE A 103 8.65 -14.87 -6.52
CA ILE A 103 9.58 -15.71 -5.76
C ILE A 103 8.94 -16.15 -4.44
N LEU A 104 8.36 -15.20 -3.70
CA LEU A 104 7.68 -15.46 -2.44
C LEU A 104 6.55 -16.48 -2.62
N ARG A 105 5.74 -16.36 -3.67
CA ARG A 105 4.72 -17.37 -3.98
C ARG A 105 5.32 -18.75 -4.18
N GLY A 106 6.42 -18.88 -4.93
CA GLY A 106 7.10 -20.15 -5.13
C GLY A 106 7.58 -20.77 -3.81
N LYS A 107 8.28 -19.99 -2.99
CA LYS A 107 8.78 -20.44 -1.68
C LYS A 107 7.67 -20.85 -0.73
N ILE A 108 6.58 -20.10 -0.71
CA ILE A 108 5.43 -20.40 0.13
C ILE A 108 4.66 -21.63 -0.36
N LEU A 109 4.68 -21.94 -1.66
CA LEU A 109 4.18 -23.22 -2.16
C LEU A 109 5.06 -24.39 -1.70
N GLU A 110 6.40 -24.24 -1.76
CA GLU A 110 7.31 -25.27 -1.22
C GLU A 110 7.07 -25.51 0.29
N VAL A 111 6.79 -24.45 1.06
CA VAL A 111 6.43 -24.57 2.47
C VAL A 111 5.07 -25.26 2.65
N ALA A 112 4.08 -24.93 1.82
CA ALA A 112 2.77 -25.57 1.88
C ALA A 112 2.86 -27.07 1.58
N GLU A 113 3.66 -27.48 0.61
CA GLU A 113 3.91 -28.90 0.29
C GLU A 113 4.58 -29.64 1.45
N LEU A 114 5.50 -28.98 2.19
CA LEU A 114 6.07 -29.54 3.41
C LEU A 114 5.02 -29.66 4.52
N ALA A 115 4.13 -28.67 4.64
CA ALA A 115 3.04 -28.70 5.62
C ALA A 115 2.04 -29.83 5.36
N GLU A 116 1.75 -30.12 4.09
CA GLU A 116 0.85 -31.22 3.71
C GLU A 116 1.44 -32.61 4.03
N LYS A 117 2.77 -32.75 3.98
CA LYS A 117 3.47 -34.01 4.29
C LYS A 117 3.70 -34.23 5.78
N ASN A 118 3.55 -33.19 6.61
CA ASN A 118 3.89 -33.23 8.03
C ASN A 118 2.67 -32.87 8.90
N ALA A 119 2.13 -33.86 9.61
CA ALA A 119 0.94 -33.71 10.45
C ALA A 119 1.11 -32.66 11.57
N HIS A 120 2.31 -32.56 12.17
CA HIS A 120 2.62 -31.54 13.16
C HIS A 120 2.66 -30.15 12.54
N PHE A 121 3.19 -30.00 11.33
CA PHE A 121 3.18 -28.70 10.67
C PHE A 121 1.77 -28.26 10.26
N LEU A 122 0.94 -29.22 9.84
CA LEU A 122 -0.47 -28.97 9.54
C LEU A 122 -1.25 -28.53 10.80
N SER A 123 -0.97 -29.11 11.97
CA SER A 123 -1.61 -28.67 13.22
C SER A 123 -1.16 -27.26 13.62
N LEU A 124 0.12 -26.92 13.41
CA LEU A 124 0.64 -25.57 13.64
C LEU A 124 -0.03 -24.53 12.73
N THR A 125 -0.18 -24.82 11.44
CA THR A 125 -0.87 -23.90 10.50
C THR A 125 -2.33 -23.69 10.89
N ARG A 126 -3.04 -24.77 11.28
CA ARG A 126 -4.42 -24.70 11.80
C ARG A 126 -4.54 -23.85 13.07
N SER A 127 -3.59 -23.97 14.01
CA SER A 127 -3.58 -23.14 15.23
C SER A 127 -3.50 -21.63 14.97
N GLN A 128 -3.00 -21.24 13.79
CA GLN A 128 -2.89 -19.84 13.35
C GLN A 128 -4.02 -19.45 12.38
N GLY A 129 -5.08 -20.27 12.33
CA GLY A 129 -6.25 -20.06 11.49
C GLY A 129 -5.95 -20.17 10.00
N ILE A 130 -4.89 -20.89 9.60
CA ILE A 130 -4.60 -21.21 8.20
C ILE A 130 -5.16 -22.60 7.94
N SER A 131 -6.26 -22.64 7.17
CA SER A 131 -6.91 -23.90 6.81
C SER A 131 -6.14 -24.64 5.72
N GLU A 132 -6.43 -25.92 5.55
CA GLU A 132 -5.87 -26.73 4.46
C GLU A 132 -6.35 -26.21 3.08
N GLU A 133 -7.56 -25.66 3.01
CA GLU A 133 -8.07 -24.94 1.83
C GLU A 133 -7.28 -23.65 1.56
N ASP A 134 -6.79 -22.98 2.61
CA ASP A 134 -5.88 -21.85 2.43
C ASP A 134 -4.58 -22.28 1.78
N LEU A 135 -3.99 -23.39 2.23
CA LEU A 135 -2.77 -23.96 1.66
C LEU A 135 -2.95 -24.28 0.16
N ARG A 136 -4.01 -25.03 -0.19
CA ARG A 136 -4.34 -25.35 -1.58
C ARG A 136 -4.66 -24.11 -2.44
N GLY A 137 -5.15 -23.04 -1.81
CA GLY A 137 -5.52 -21.78 -2.45
C GLY A 137 -4.40 -20.75 -2.60
N ILE A 138 -3.19 -21.00 -2.07
CA ILE A 138 -2.07 -20.03 -2.03
C ILE A 138 -1.68 -19.54 -3.42
N ALA A 139 -1.69 -20.43 -4.43
CA ALA A 139 -1.32 -20.07 -5.79
C ALA A 139 -2.24 -18.97 -6.38
N LYS A 140 -3.51 -18.92 -5.97
CA LYS A 140 -4.55 -18.07 -6.58
C LYS A 140 -4.55 -16.63 -6.04
N LYS A 141 -4.32 -16.44 -4.73
CA LYS A 141 -4.47 -15.13 -4.06
C LYS A 141 -3.21 -14.75 -3.29
N PHE A 142 -2.58 -13.62 -3.65
CA PHE A 142 -1.39 -13.14 -2.95
C PHE A 142 -1.64 -12.79 -1.47
N LYS A 143 -2.88 -12.43 -1.09
CA LYS A 143 -3.25 -12.25 0.33
C LYS A 143 -3.04 -13.53 1.14
N LYS A 144 -3.31 -14.70 0.56
CA LYS A 144 -3.06 -16.01 1.21
C LYS A 144 -1.56 -16.30 1.31
N VAL A 145 -0.79 -15.98 0.26
CA VAL A 145 0.68 -16.03 0.29
C VAL A 145 1.21 -15.21 1.46
N LYS A 146 0.79 -13.93 1.57
CA LYS A 146 1.23 -13.02 2.64
C LYS A 146 0.86 -13.52 4.05
N LYS A 147 -0.34 -14.09 4.21
CA LYS A 147 -0.77 -14.72 5.48
C LYS A 147 0.18 -15.86 5.88
N LEU A 148 0.50 -16.77 4.95
CA LEU A 148 1.41 -17.87 5.26
C LEU A 148 2.86 -17.38 5.44
N THR A 149 3.31 -16.38 4.68
CA THR A 149 4.62 -15.74 4.87
C THR A 149 4.78 -15.21 6.30
N ASN A 150 3.80 -14.46 6.80
CA ASN A 150 3.85 -13.92 8.15
C ASN A 150 3.92 -15.03 9.20
N PHE A 151 3.14 -16.10 9.02
CA PHE A 151 3.19 -17.28 9.87
C PHE A 151 4.58 -17.93 9.87
N VAL A 152 5.14 -18.22 8.69
CA VAL A 152 6.46 -18.84 8.54
C VAL A 152 7.56 -18.01 9.21
N ILE A 153 7.51 -16.69 9.06
CA ILE A 153 8.45 -15.78 9.70
C ILE A 153 8.28 -15.78 11.23
N SER A 154 7.02 -15.82 11.71
CA SER A 154 6.69 -15.81 13.15
C SER A 154 7.01 -17.12 13.88
N LEU A 155 7.16 -18.24 13.16
CA LEU A 155 7.52 -19.51 13.76
C LEU A 155 8.95 -19.42 14.33
N THR A 156 9.08 -19.72 15.62
CA THR A 156 10.36 -19.82 16.32
C THR A 156 11.03 -21.16 16.02
N GLU A 157 12.36 -21.20 16.09
CA GLU A 157 13.12 -22.44 15.88
C GLU A 157 12.65 -23.58 16.79
N GLU A 158 12.28 -23.24 18.03
CA GLU A 158 11.74 -24.16 19.02
C GLU A 158 10.42 -24.81 18.60
N LYS A 159 9.49 -24.05 18.00
CA LYS A 159 8.22 -24.61 17.49
C LYS A 159 8.44 -25.45 16.24
N SER A 160 9.51 -25.18 15.49
CA SER A 160 9.90 -26.04 14.39
C SER A 160 10.57 -27.34 14.84
N ARG A 161 11.22 -27.43 16.02
CA ARG A 161 12.03 -28.60 16.49
C ARG A 161 11.32 -29.97 16.46
N ASN A 162 9.99 -29.99 16.44
CA ASN A 162 9.20 -31.22 16.37
C ASN A 162 8.80 -31.64 14.93
N LEU A 163 9.35 -30.99 13.90
CA LEU A 163 9.16 -31.41 12.51
C LEU A 163 9.96 -32.68 12.23
N GLU A 164 9.26 -33.81 12.17
CA GLU A 164 9.83 -35.08 11.70
C GLU A 164 9.47 -35.35 10.23
N PRO A 165 10.41 -35.85 9.40
CA PRO A 165 11.80 -36.20 9.73
C PRO A 165 12.74 -34.98 9.90
N PRO A 166 13.92 -35.13 10.53
CA PRO A 166 14.91 -34.05 10.70
C PRO A 166 15.40 -33.40 9.40
N GLU A 167 15.23 -34.05 8.25
CA GLU A 167 15.53 -33.45 6.94
C GLU A 167 14.53 -32.35 6.56
N ASP A 168 13.24 -32.55 6.86
CA ASP A 168 12.19 -31.55 6.64
C ASP A 168 12.41 -30.32 7.52
N MET A 169 12.96 -30.51 8.72
CA MET A 169 13.43 -29.42 9.58
C MET A 169 14.44 -28.52 8.87
N LYS A 170 15.54 -29.10 8.38
CA LYS A 170 16.63 -28.36 7.75
C LYS A 170 16.11 -27.64 6.51
N LYS A 171 15.27 -28.32 5.73
CA LYS A 171 14.63 -27.75 4.55
C LYS A 171 13.69 -26.60 4.91
N PHE A 172 12.88 -26.75 5.96
CA PHE A 172 11.98 -25.70 6.45
C PHE A 172 12.76 -24.48 6.94
N LEU A 173 13.81 -24.67 7.76
CA LEU A 173 14.63 -23.57 8.27
C LEU A 173 15.29 -22.78 7.13
N LYS A 174 15.81 -23.48 6.11
CA LYS A 174 16.33 -22.85 4.89
C LYS A 174 15.25 -22.04 4.16
N LEU A 175 14.07 -22.63 3.93
CA LEU A 175 12.96 -21.95 3.27
C LEU A 175 12.44 -20.75 4.06
N ARG A 176 12.44 -20.83 5.39
CA ARG A 176 12.06 -19.73 6.28
C ARG A 176 13.00 -18.55 6.13
N GLU A 177 14.32 -18.78 6.15
CA GLU A 177 15.30 -17.71 5.99
C GLU A 177 15.22 -17.08 4.59
N GLU A 178 15.13 -17.90 3.54
CA GLU A 178 14.91 -17.40 2.17
C GLU A 178 13.62 -16.57 2.06
N THR A 179 12.53 -17.06 2.67
CA THR A 179 11.24 -16.36 2.71
C THR A 179 11.36 -15.01 3.42
N LYS A 180 12.09 -14.96 4.54
CA LYS A 180 12.32 -13.74 5.32
C LYS A 180 13.07 -12.70 4.50
N GLN A 181 14.14 -13.10 3.82
CA GLN A 181 14.94 -12.20 2.97
C GLN A 181 14.13 -11.65 1.79
N ILE A 182 13.37 -12.50 1.10
CA ILE A 182 12.51 -12.08 -0.02
C ILE A 182 11.37 -11.19 0.45
N ASN A 183 10.76 -11.49 1.60
CA ASN A 183 9.69 -10.68 2.17
C ASN A 183 10.22 -9.28 2.58
N TYR A 184 11.41 -9.21 3.19
CA TYR A 184 12.05 -7.94 3.50
C TYR A 184 12.30 -7.10 2.23
N SER A 185 12.86 -7.72 1.18
CA SER A 185 13.06 -7.06 -0.11
C SER A 185 11.73 -6.56 -0.71
N TYR A 186 10.68 -7.39 -0.69
CA TYR A 186 9.34 -7.01 -1.15
C TYR A 186 8.80 -5.79 -0.41
N GLU A 187 8.76 -5.83 0.92
CA GLU A 187 8.22 -4.74 1.74
C GLU A 187 9.07 -3.47 1.58
N LYS A 188 10.40 -3.59 1.51
CA LYS A 188 11.30 -2.45 1.25
C LYS A 188 10.94 -1.70 -0.03
N TYR A 189 10.75 -2.39 -1.16
CA TYR A 189 10.40 -1.72 -2.42
C TYR A 189 8.96 -1.22 -2.43
N ARG A 190 8.04 -1.97 -1.81
CA ARG A 190 6.64 -1.58 -1.65
C ARG A 190 6.54 -0.28 -0.85
N ASP A 191 7.22 -0.21 0.30
CA ASP A 191 7.22 0.95 1.18
C ASP A 191 7.87 2.16 0.52
N LYS A 192 8.99 1.98 -0.18
CA LYS A 192 9.60 3.07 -0.96
C LYS A 192 8.63 3.63 -2.01
N MET A 193 7.90 2.76 -2.70
CA MET A 193 6.92 3.16 -3.70
C MET A 193 5.72 3.88 -3.07
N ILE A 194 5.25 3.43 -1.91
CA ILE A 194 4.18 4.11 -1.14
C ILE A 194 4.65 5.48 -0.67
N LYS A 195 5.78 5.54 0.05
CA LYS A 195 6.31 6.78 0.67
C LYS A 195 6.51 7.89 -0.34
N ALA A 196 7.10 7.58 -1.49
CA ALA A 196 7.31 8.56 -2.55
C ALA A 196 6.02 9.12 -3.16
N ASN A 197 4.87 8.48 -2.91
CA ASN A 197 3.56 8.88 -3.43
C ASN A 197 2.58 9.37 -2.35
N LEU A 198 3.00 9.53 -1.08
CA LEU A 198 2.11 10.04 -0.03
C LEU A 198 1.65 11.48 -0.30
N ARG A 199 2.49 12.29 -0.96
CA ARG A 199 2.12 13.66 -1.40
C ARG A 199 0.93 13.67 -2.35
N LEU A 200 0.78 12.61 -3.17
CA LEU A 200 -0.37 12.44 -4.05
C LEU A 200 -1.67 12.27 -3.24
N VAL A 201 -1.63 11.46 -2.19
CA VAL A 201 -2.82 11.24 -1.33
C VAL A 201 -3.28 12.55 -0.71
N VAL A 202 -2.36 13.33 -0.15
CA VAL A 202 -2.67 14.63 0.46
C VAL A 202 -3.29 15.59 -0.56
N SER A 203 -2.79 15.63 -1.81
CA SER A 203 -3.35 16.50 -2.85
C SER A 203 -4.75 16.08 -3.32
N PHE A 204 -5.08 14.79 -3.25
CA PHE A 204 -6.43 14.30 -3.48
C PHE A 204 -7.35 14.59 -2.28
N ALA A 205 -6.92 14.28 -1.06
CA ALA A 205 -7.69 14.49 0.16
C ALA A 205 -8.15 15.96 0.31
N LYS A 206 -7.28 16.92 -0.04
CA LYS A 206 -7.61 18.36 -0.05
C LYS A 206 -8.85 18.73 -0.88
N LYS A 207 -9.20 17.96 -1.91
CA LYS A 207 -10.37 18.25 -2.76
C LYS A 207 -11.70 17.84 -2.12
N TYR A 208 -11.62 17.06 -1.05
CA TYR A 208 -12.76 16.48 -0.35
C TYR A 208 -12.92 17.02 1.09
N THR A 209 -12.07 17.98 1.50
CA THR A 209 -12.21 18.70 2.78
C THR A 209 -13.52 19.50 2.82
N GLY A 210 -14.00 19.83 4.02
CA GLY A 210 -15.26 20.56 4.20
C GLY A 210 -16.53 19.77 3.82
N ARG A 211 -16.45 18.45 3.67
CA ARG A 211 -17.61 17.57 3.34
C ARG A 211 -18.09 16.72 4.52
N GLY A 212 -17.75 17.12 5.74
CA GLY A 212 -18.14 16.42 6.97
C GLY A 212 -17.29 15.21 7.34
N VAL A 213 -16.17 14.97 6.64
CA VAL A 213 -15.16 13.95 7.01
C VAL A 213 -13.86 14.67 7.38
N PRO A 214 -13.25 14.38 8.55
CA PRO A 214 -11.99 14.98 8.96
C PRO A 214 -10.87 14.77 7.93
N PHE A 215 -10.02 15.77 7.74
CA PHE A 215 -8.93 15.70 6.76
C PHE A 215 -7.97 14.51 6.99
N LEU A 216 -7.68 14.20 8.25
CA LEU A 216 -6.87 13.03 8.61
C LEU A 216 -7.50 11.72 8.13
N ASP A 217 -8.81 11.56 8.29
CA ASP A 217 -9.50 10.35 7.87
C ASP A 217 -9.50 10.21 6.33
N LEU A 218 -9.63 11.33 5.61
CA LEU A 218 -9.47 11.37 4.16
C LEU A 218 -8.07 10.92 3.72
N ILE A 219 -7.02 11.36 4.43
CA ILE A 219 -5.63 10.93 4.19
C ILE A 219 -5.50 9.43 4.47
N GLN A 220 -6.07 8.92 5.57
CA GLN A 220 -5.98 7.52 5.95
C GLN A 220 -6.65 6.62 4.90
N GLU A 221 -7.86 6.96 4.46
CA GLU A 221 -8.55 6.24 3.38
C GLU A 221 -7.77 6.30 2.06
N GLY A 222 -7.25 7.48 1.70
CA GLY A 222 -6.40 7.63 0.52
C GLY A 222 -5.10 6.80 0.61
N ASN A 223 -4.48 6.70 1.78
CA ASN A 223 -3.30 5.86 2.02
C ASN A 223 -3.63 4.37 1.85
N ILE A 224 -4.83 3.93 2.25
CA ILE A 224 -5.32 2.57 2.00
C ILE A 224 -5.49 2.33 0.49
N GLY A 225 -6.09 3.29 -0.23
CA GLY A 225 -6.22 3.26 -1.69
C GLY A 225 -4.85 3.16 -2.39
N LEU A 226 -3.92 4.04 -2.04
CA LEU A 226 -2.55 4.05 -2.53
C LEU A 226 -1.83 2.72 -2.31
N SER A 227 -1.93 2.17 -1.09
CA SER A 227 -1.36 0.88 -0.71
C SER A 227 -1.89 -0.26 -1.60
N ARG A 228 -3.20 -0.25 -1.92
CA ARG A 228 -3.82 -1.20 -2.86
C ARG A 228 -3.36 -0.97 -4.30
N ALA A 229 -3.18 0.28 -4.72
CA ALA A 229 -2.67 0.64 -6.03
C ALA A 229 -1.25 0.09 -6.24
N VAL A 230 -0.33 0.29 -5.28
CA VAL A 230 1.03 -0.27 -5.34
C VAL A 230 1.00 -1.79 -5.50
N ASP A 231 0.08 -2.46 -4.80
CA ASP A 231 -0.01 -3.91 -4.88
C ASP A 231 -0.46 -4.46 -6.24
N LYS A 232 -1.17 -3.66 -7.03
CA LYS A 232 -1.79 -4.07 -8.30
C LYS A 232 -1.21 -3.38 -9.53
N PHE A 233 -0.30 -2.42 -9.34
CA PHE A 233 0.34 -1.70 -10.42
C PHE A 233 1.09 -2.64 -11.36
N ASP A 234 0.92 -2.42 -12.67
CA ASP A 234 1.62 -3.16 -13.73
C ASP A 234 2.43 -2.19 -14.60
N TYR A 235 3.73 -2.07 -14.27
CA TYR A 235 4.68 -1.20 -14.95
C TYR A 235 4.81 -1.46 -16.46
N ARG A 236 4.37 -2.63 -16.96
CA ARG A 236 4.45 -2.98 -18.39
C ARG A 236 3.38 -2.29 -19.24
N LYS A 237 2.33 -1.75 -18.61
CA LYS A 237 1.24 -1.07 -19.31
C LYS A 237 1.64 0.33 -19.81
N GLY A 238 2.81 0.84 -19.41
CA GLY A 238 3.35 2.10 -19.90
C GLY A 238 2.73 3.36 -19.27
N ASN A 239 1.79 3.20 -18.34
CA ASN A 239 1.22 4.32 -17.59
C ASN A 239 2.09 4.66 -16.38
N ARG A 240 2.18 5.95 -16.05
CA ARG A 240 2.77 6.44 -14.78
C ARG A 240 2.02 5.88 -13.59
N PHE A 241 2.72 5.69 -12.47
CA PHE A 241 2.08 5.17 -11.26
C PHE A 241 1.00 6.13 -10.72
N SER A 242 1.26 7.43 -10.72
CA SER A 242 0.30 8.48 -10.31
C SER A 242 -1.03 8.38 -11.06
N THR A 243 -0.99 8.23 -12.39
CA THR A 243 -2.17 8.07 -13.25
C THR A 243 -2.96 6.79 -12.93
N TYR A 244 -2.29 5.74 -12.49
CA TYR A 244 -2.97 4.50 -12.07
C TYR A 244 -3.55 4.61 -10.66
N ALA A 245 -2.81 5.21 -9.74
CA ALA A 245 -3.17 5.32 -8.33
C ALA A 245 -4.41 6.19 -8.09
N SER A 246 -4.69 7.17 -8.95
CA SER A 246 -5.87 8.03 -8.85
C SER A 246 -7.23 7.32 -9.01
N TRP A 247 -7.24 6.05 -9.45
CA TRP A 247 -8.45 5.24 -9.61
C TRP A 247 -8.74 4.30 -8.43
N TRP A 248 -7.89 4.29 -7.40
CA TRP A 248 -7.99 3.42 -6.23
C TRP A 248 -8.54 4.16 -5.02
#